data_AF-A0A1I7V2G3-F1
#
_entry.id   AF-A0A1I7V2G3-F1
#
_cell.length_a   1.000
_cell.length_b   1.000
_cell.length_c   1.000
_cell.angle_alpha   90.00
_cell.angle_beta   90.00
_cell.angle_gamma   90.00
#
_symmetry.space_group_name_H-M   'P 1'
#
loop_
_entity.id
_entity.type
_entity.pdbx_description
1 polymer ?
#
loop_
_entity_poly.entity_id
_entity_poly.type
_entity_poly.pdbx_seq_one_letter_code
_entity_poly.pdbx_strand_id
1 'polypeptide(L)'
;MNSVKWTMFNLHFWSVMMDVGFSVFTCPFMILPALAGFPMGLDVLLGIPIVVAVYMIMTLFLAVGMAIVSIFENRYHLLFGIDTWWHYARYPFLILNYILSLTCFIPPLLHVPDQKQAIVILQKASFKPQRKNYF
;
A
#
# COMPACT_ATOMS: atom_id res chain seq x y z
N MET A 1 -4.08 31.76 3.01
CA MET A 1 -4.85 30.52 2.73
C MET A 1 -4.50 29.83 1.41
N ASN A 2 -3.77 30.45 0.46
CA ASN A 2 -3.48 29.79 -0.84
C ASN A 2 -2.45 28.65 -0.75
N SER A 3 -1.48 28.70 0.17
CA SER A 3 -0.47 27.64 0.34
C SER A 3 -1.08 26.27 0.70
N VAL A 4 -2.13 26.26 1.53
CA VAL A 4 -2.75 25.00 2.02
C VAL A 4 -3.61 24.32 0.95
N LYS A 5 -4.11 25.06 -0.05
CA LYS A 5 -4.99 24.53 -1.11
C LYS A 5 -4.30 23.42 -1.90
N TRP A 6 -3.03 23.61 -2.24
CA TRP A 6 -2.25 22.62 -2.98
C TRP A 6 -1.99 21.35 -2.18
N THR A 7 -1.66 21.47 -0.90
CA THR A 7 -1.45 20.30 -0.03
C THR A 7 -2.75 19.52 0.21
N MET A 8 -3.89 20.20 0.32
CA MET A 8 -5.20 19.55 0.42
C MET A 8 -5.62 18.89 -0.89
N PHE A 9 -5.37 19.54 -2.03
CA PHE A 9 -5.64 18.94 -3.34
C PHE A 9 -4.80 17.68 -3.55
N ASN A 10 -3.51 17.71 -3.18
CA ASN A 10 -2.64 16.54 -3.26
C ASN A 10 -3.18 15.37 -2.43
N LEU A 11 -3.60 15.61 -1.19
CA LEU A 11 -4.24 14.57 -0.36
C LEU A 11 -5.50 14.01 -1.02
N HIS A 12 -6.37 14.89 -1.50
CA HIS A 12 -7.62 14.47 -2.13
C HIS A 12 -7.36 13.63 -3.40
N PHE A 13 -6.42 14.06 -4.23
CA PHE A 13 -6.00 13.33 -5.43
C PHE A 13 -5.55 11.91 -5.10
N TRP A 14 -4.62 11.74 -4.16
CA TRP A 14 -4.12 10.41 -3.76
C TRP A 14 -5.21 9.56 -3.10
N SER A 15 -6.09 10.17 -2.30
CA SER A 15 -7.22 9.46 -1.67
C SER A 15 -8.19 8.91 -2.73
N VAL A 16 -8.58 9.74 -3.70
CA VAL A 16 -9.48 9.31 -4.78
C VAL A 16 -8.83 8.22 -5.62
N MET A 17 -7.54 8.35 -5.94
CA MET A 17 -6.81 7.31 -6.67
C MET A 17 -6.74 5.99 -5.88
N MET A 18 -6.54 6.06 -4.56
CA MET A 18 -6.58 4.88 -3.69
C MET A 18 -7.96 4.23 -3.68
N ASP A 19 -9.03 5.01 -3.53
CA ASP A 19 -10.40 4.51 -3.47
C ASP A 19 -10.81 3.83 -4.79
N VAL A 20 -10.45 4.43 -5.92
CA VAL A 20 -10.67 3.84 -7.26
C VAL A 20 -9.81 2.59 -7.44
N GLY A 21 -8.53 2.62 -7.02
CA GLY A 21 -7.64 1.47 -7.02
C GLY A 21 -8.24 0.27 -6.26
N PHE A 22 -8.75 0.52 -5.06
CA PHE A 22 -9.31 -0.52 -4.21
C PHE A 22 -10.66 -1.04 -4.71
N SER A 23 -11.52 -0.15 -5.20
CA SER A 23 -12.92 -0.46 -5.54
C SER A 23 -13.16 -0.89 -6.99
N VAL A 24 -12.25 -0.57 -7.91
CA VAL A 24 -12.40 -0.90 -9.34
C VAL A 24 -11.30 -1.84 -9.79
N PHE A 25 -10.04 -1.53 -9.47
CA PHE A 25 -8.92 -2.28 -10.01
C PHE A 25 -8.71 -3.61 -9.30
N THR A 26 -8.63 -3.62 -7.97
CA THR A 26 -8.27 -4.86 -7.25
C THR A 26 -9.46 -5.56 -6.63
N CYS A 27 -10.43 -4.83 -6.08
CA CYS A 27 -11.58 -5.41 -5.36
C CYS A 27 -11.16 -6.61 -4.48
N PRO A 28 -10.28 -6.41 -3.49
CA PRO A 28 -9.64 -7.53 -2.81
C PRO A 28 -10.66 -8.32 -2.00
N PHE A 29 -10.73 -9.62 -2.24
CA PHE A 29 -11.50 -10.53 -1.41
C PHE A 29 -10.61 -11.06 -0.30
N MET A 30 -10.94 -10.71 0.95
CA MET A 30 -10.17 -11.10 2.12
C MET A 30 -10.79 -12.30 2.84
N ILE A 31 -9.94 -13.28 3.17
CA ILE A 31 -10.26 -14.44 3.97
C ILE A 31 -9.66 -14.22 5.36
N LEU A 32 -10.50 -13.81 6.30
CA LEU A 32 -10.14 -13.67 7.71
C LEU A 32 -10.43 -14.98 8.46
N PRO A 33 -9.62 -15.39 9.45
CA PRO A 33 -8.50 -14.67 10.10
C PRO A 33 -7.13 -14.85 9.46
N ALA A 34 -7.03 -15.62 8.36
CA ALA A 34 -5.76 -15.97 7.74
C ALA A 34 -5.02 -14.78 7.10
N LEU A 35 -5.64 -13.58 7.02
CA LEU A 35 -5.13 -12.40 6.32
C LEU A 35 -4.70 -12.73 4.88
N ALA A 36 -5.36 -13.70 4.27
CA ALA A 36 -5.16 -14.06 2.88
C ALA A 36 -6.16 -13.31 2.02
N GLY A 37 -5.79 -12.96 0.80
CA GLY A 37 -6.72 -12.37 -0.14
C GLY A 37 -6.27 -12.51 -1.58
N PHE A 38 -7.25 -12.44 -2.48
CA PHE A 38 -6.98 -12.43 -3.91
C PHE A 38 -7.76 -11.28 -4.56
N PRO A 39 -7.17 -10.63 -5.58
CA PRO A 39 -7.88 -9.62 -6.35
C PRO A 39 -8.99 -10.23 -7.19
N MET A 40 -10.11 -9.51 -7.33
CA MET A 40 -11.25 -9.86 -8.19
C MET A 40 -11.70 -8.71 -9.09
N GLY A 41 -10.90 -7.65 -9.21
CA GLY A 41 -11.28 -6.45 -9.96
C GLY A 41 -10.90 -6.53 -11.44
N LEU A 42 -10.69 -5.34 -12.01
CA LEU A 42 -10.26 -5.16 -13.39
C LEU A 42 -8.88 -5.76 -13.69
N ASP A 43 -8.05 -5.94 -12.66
CA ASP A 43 -6.75 -6.60 -12.76
C ASP A 43 -6.84 -8.05 -13.25
N VAL A 44 -7.87 -8.79 -12.84
CA VAL A 44 -8.15 -10.15 -13.33
C VAL A 44 -8.54 -10.13 -14.80
N LEU A 45 -9.37 -9.17 -15.22
CA LEU A 45 -9.81 -9.05 -16.62
C LEU A 45 -8.66 -8.69 -17.57
N LEU A 46 -7.72 -7.86 -17.09
CA LEU A 46 -6.53 -7.44 -17.84
C LEU A 46 -5.38 -8.45 -17.76
N GLY A 47 -5.51 -9.53 -16.97
CA GLY A 47 -4.46 -10.54 -16.79
C GLY A 47 -3.22 -10.01 -16.06
N ILE A 48 -3.38 -8.99 -15.22
CA ILE A 48 -2.27 -8.38 -14.47
C ILE A 48 -1.80 -9.37 -13.38
N PRO A 49 -0.48 -9.59 -13.20
CA PRO A 49 0.02 -10.43 -12.13
C PRO A 49 -0.39 -9.89 -10.75
N ILE A 50 -0.82 -10.79 -9.86
CA ILE A 50 -1.29 -10.45 -8.50
C ILE A 50 -0.25 -9.61 -7.73
N VAL A 51 1.04 -9.94 -7.88
CA VAL A 51 2.15 -9.21 -7.24
C VAL A 51 2.16 -7.72 -7.62
N VAL A 52 1.87 -7.42 -8.89
CA VAL A 52 1.83 -6.04 -9.40
C VAL A 52 0.60 -5.31 -8.88
N ALA A 53 -0.57 -5.96 -8.84
CA ALA A 53 -1.79 -5.37 -8.30
C ALA A 53 -1.63 -5.02 -6.81
N VAL A 54 -1.06 -5.94 -6.01
CA VAL A 54 -0.77 -5.72 -4.59
C VAL A 54 0.25 -4.59 -4.41
N TYR A 55 1.31 -4.54 -5.23
CA TYR A 55 2.26 -3.44 -5.20
C TYR A 55 1.60 -2.07 -5.45
N MET A 56 0.72 -1.99 -6.45
CA MET A 56 0.03 -0.74 -6.79
C MET A 56 -0.85 -0.23 -5.64
N ILE A 57 -1.62 -1.10 -4.98
CA ILE A 57 -2.43 -0.66 -3.83
C ILE A 57 -1.57 -0.24 -2.66
N MET A 58 -0.55 -1.03 -2.32
CA MET A 58 0.30 -0.74 -1.16
C MET A 58 1.05 0.58 -1.32
N THR A 59 1.51 0.88 -2.53
CA THR A 59 2.12 2.18 -2.86
C THR A 59 1.11 3.32 -2.81
N LEU A 60 -0.11 3.15 -3.31
CA LEU A 60 -1.18 4.16 -3.19
C LEU A 60 -1.52 4.46 -1.72
N PHE A 61 -1.61 3.42 -0.87
CA PHE A 61 -1.87 3.58 0.55
C PHE A 61 -0.79 4.44 1.24
N LEU A 62 0.50 4.16 0.95
CA LEU A 62 1.58 4.99 1.48
C LEU A 62 1.62 6.38 0.86
N ALA A 63 1.26 6.55 -0.41
CA ALA A 63 1.18 7.86 -1.04
C ALA A 63 0.14 8.76 -0.35
N VAL A 64 -1.00 8.20 0.06
CA VAL A 64 -1.98 8.91 0.92
C VAL A 64 -1.36 9.30 2.26
N GLY A 65 -0.66 8.37 2.91
CA GLY A 65 0.09 8.65 4.15
C GLY A 65 1.09 9.79 3.98
N MET A 66 1.82 9.80 2.87
CA MET A 66 2.77 10.86 2.54
C MET A 66 2.11 12.20 2.23
N ALA A 67 0.93 12.19 1.61
CA ALA A 67 0.15 13.39 1.42
C ALA A 67 -0.31 13.98 2.77
N ILE A 68 -0.66 13.14 3.76
CA ILE A 68 -0.96 13.59 5.12
C ILE A 68 0.28 14.22 5.77
N VAL A 69 1.45 13.56 5.69
CA VAL A 69 2.72 14.11 6.20
C VAL A 69 3.03 15.46 5.56
N SER A 70 2.78 15.63 4.27
CA SER A 70 2.99 16.91 3.58
C SER A 70 2.11 18.05 4.11
N ILE A 71 0.89 17.75 4.57
CA ILE A 71 0.01 18.75 5.20
C ILE A 71 0.57 19.17 6.57
N PHE A 72 1.00 18.20 7.38
CA PHE A 72 1.59 18.48 8.68
C PHE A 72 2.89 19.28 8.54
N GLU A 73 3.74 18.91 7.59
CA GLU A 73 4.97 19.63 7.27
C GLU A 73 4.66 21.07 6.82
N ASN A 74 3.67 21.28 5.94
CA ASN A 74 3.29 22.62 5.49
C ASN A 74 2.77 23.49 6.65
N ARG A 75 2.02 22.91 7.59
CA ARG A 75 1.59 23.62 8.81
C ARG A 75 2.75 23.93 9.73
N TYR A 76 3.64 22.97 9.95
CA TYR A 76 4.85 23.16 10.76
C TYR A 76 5.71 24.28 10.19
N HIS A 77 5.92 24.30 8.87
CA HIS A 77 6.70 25.31 8.20
C HIS A 77 6.10 26.72 8.39
N LEU A 78 4.79 26.86 8.24
CA LEU A 78 4.09 28.14 8.43
C LEU A 78 4.13 28.65 9.89
N LEU A 79 4.14 27.76 10.88
CA LEU A 79 4.09 28.14 12.30
C LEU A 79 5.48 28.39 12.90
N PHE A 80 6.48 27.59 12.52
CA PHE A 80 7.78 27.56 13.19
C PHE A 80 8.98 27.56 12.23
N GLY A 81 8.76 27.29 10.94
CA GLY A 81 9.84 26.97 10.00
C GLY A 81 10.28 28.11 9.08
N ILE A 82 9.63 29.28 9.11
CA ILE A 82 9.86 30.37 8.13
C ILE A 82 11.30 30.88 8.20
N ASP A 83 11.81 31.18 9.39
CA ASP A 83 13.14 31.79 9.59
C ASP A 83 14.25 30.78 9.88
N THR A 84 13.97 29.48 9.73
CA THR A 84 14.90 28.40 10.07
C THR A 84 15.51 27.77 8.81
N TRP A 85 16.67 27.14 8.98
CA TRP A 85 17.31 26.32 7.94
C TRP A 85 16.39 25.22 7.35
N TRP A 86 15.34 24.85 8.10
CA TRP A 86 14.33 23.87 7.68
C TRP A 86 13.58 24.27 6.40
N HIS A 87 13.57 25.55 6.04
CA HIS A 87 13.03 26.04 4.77
C HIS A 87 13.67 25.37 3.54
N TYR A 88 14.97 25.04 3.61
CA TYR A 88 15.68 24.36 2.52
C TYR A 88 15.64 22.84 2.68
N ALA A 89 15.73 22.33 3.91
CA ALA A 89 15.75 20.90 4.19
C ALA A 89 14.39 20.19 3.94
N ARG A 90 13.28 20.93 3.88
CA ARG A 90 11.95 20.33 3.66
C ARG A 90 11.76 19.66 2.30
N TYR A 91 12.30 20.23 1.22
CA TYR A 91 12.13 19.69 -0.12
C TYR A 91 12.81 18.34 -0.28
N PRO A 92 14.10 18.16 0.09
CA PRO A 92 14.71 16.83 0.06
C PRO A 92 14.06 15.88 1.05
N PHE A 93 13.61 16.35 2.22
CA PHE A 93 12.87 15.51 3.17
C PHE A 93 11.59 14.94 2.54
N LEU A 94 10.75 15.78 1.93
CA LEU A 94 9.51 15.33 1.28
C LEU A 94 9.81 14.39 0.10
N ILE A 95 10.76 14.75 -0.76
CA ILE A 95 11.16 13.92 -1.92
C ILE A 95 11.65 12.54 -1.45
N LEU A 96 12.53 12.48 -0.45
CA LEU A 96 13.05 11.23 0.07
C LEU A 96 11.94 10.34 0.63
N ASN A 97 10.97 10.90 1.35
CA ASN A 97 9.88 10.10 1.87
C ASN A 97 8.94 9.58 0.76
N TYR A 98 8.71 10.34 -0.32
CA TYR A 98 7.97 9.83 -1.49
C TYR A 98 8.74 8.73 -2.23
N ILE A 99 10.07 8.84 -2.34
CA ILE A 99 10.89 7.77 -2.91
C ILE A 99 10.83 6.52 -2.01
N LEU A 100 10.92 6.73 -0.69
CA LEU A 100 10.84 5.65 0.28
C LEU A 100 9.48 4.94 0.21
N SER A 101 8.37 5.67 0.09
CA SER A 101 7.03 5.08 -0.01
C SER A 101 6.84 4.24 -1.27
N LEU A 102 7.47 4.61 -2.39
CA LEU A 102 7.44 3.84 -3.62
C LEU A 102 8.34 2.59 -3.57
N THR A 103 9.43 2.64 -2.80
CA THR A 103 10.47 1.60 -2.81
C THR A 103 10.39 0.62 -1.64
N CYS A 104 9.78 0.98 -0.51
CA CYS A 104 9.80 0.17 0.71
C CYS A 104 9.15 -1.22 0.55
N PHE A 105 8.19 -1.37 -0.37
CA PHE A 105 7.52 -2.66 -0.63
C PHE A 105 8.20 -3.51 -1.70
N ILE A 106 9.18 -2.99 -2.43
CA ILE A 106 9.89 -3.77 -3.45
C ILE A 106 10.61 -4.98 -2.82
N PRO A 107 11.41 -4.84 -1.74
CA PRO A 107 12.14 -5.99 -1.20
C PRO A 107 11.23 -7.11 -0.68
N PRO A 108 10.16 -6.83 0.11
CA PRO A 108 9.21 -7.87 0.52
C PRO A 108 8.55 -8.59 -0.66
N LEU A 109 8.21 -7.87 -1.73
CA LEU A 109 7.55 -8.45 -2.91
C LEU A 109 8.46 -9.41 -3.68
N LEU A 110 9.76 -9.15 -3.71
CA LEU A 110 10.75 -10.05 -4.33
C LEU A 110 10.91 -11.37 -3.56
N HIS A 111 10.56 -11.40 -2.27
CA HIS A 111 10.67 -12.57 -1.41
C HIS A 111 9.35 -13.33 -1.25
N VAL A 112 8.30 -12.99 -2.02
CA VAL A 112 7.01 -13.67 -1.93
C VAL A 112 7.16 -15.12 -2.44
N PRO A 113 6.87 -16.13 -1.61
CA PRO A 113 6.98 -17.53 -2.02
C PRO A 113 5.91 -17.90 -3.06
N ASP A 114 6.25 -18.81 -3.97
CA ASP A 114 5.33 -19.26 -5.02
C ASP A 114 4.11 -19.99 -4.41
N GLN A 115 2.92 -19.46 -4.68
CA GLN A 115 1.65 -19.97 -4.16
C GLN A 115 1.37 -21.41 -4.58
N LYS A 116 1.94 -21.89 -5.68
CA LYS A 116 1.81 -23.28 -6.14
C LYS A 116 2.34 -24.28 -5.13
N GLN A 117 3.42 -23.94 -4.42
CA GLN A 117 3.99 -24.81 -3.40
C GLN A 117 3.04 -24.98 -2.21
N ALA A 118 2.35 -23.91 -1.80
CA ALA A 118 1.39 -23.95 -0.71
C ALA A 118 0.19 -24.86 -1.04
N ILE A 119 -0.31 -24.82 -2.29
CA ILE A 119 -1.42 -25.68 -2.72
C ILE A 119 -1.03 -27.17 -2.63
N VAL A 120 0.18 -27.53 -3.07
CA VAL A 120 0.66 -28.92 -3.00
C VAL A 120 0.77 -29.40 -1.54
N ILE A 121 1.24 -28.54 -0.64
CA ILE A 121 1.32 -28.86 0.80
C ILE A 121 -0.09 -29.06 1.38
N LEU A 122 -1.03 -28.18 1.05
CA LEU A 122 -2.42 -28.28 1.53
C LEU A 122 -3.12 -29.52 1.00
N GLN A 123 -2.92 -29.88 -0.28
CA GLN A 123 -3.45 -31.13 -0.83
C GLN A 123 -2.89 -32.34 -0.07
N LYS A 124 -1.57 -32.41 0.15
CA LYS A 124 -0.94 -33.49 0.94
C LYS A 124 -1.45 -33.55 2.38
N ALA A 125 -1.71 -32.40 3.01
CA ALA A 125 -2.26 -32.32 4.35
C ALA A 125 -3.72 -32.78 4.41
N SER A 126 -4.54 -32.43 3.40
CA SER A 126 -5.95 -32.84 3.30
C SER A 126 -6.12 -34.34 3.05
N PHE A 127 -5.16 -35.00 2.40
CA PHE A 127 -5.18 -36.45 2.18
C PHE A 127 -4.65 -37.28 3.36
N LYS A 128 -4.07 -36.67 4.40
CA LYS A 128 -3.83 -37.36 5.67
C LYS A 128 -5.16 -37.40 6.45
N PRO A 129 -5.75 -38.59 6.72
CA PRO A 129 -6.93 -38.65 7.55
C PRO A 129 -6.60 -38.06 8.92
N GLN A 130 -7.40 -37.10 9.37
CA GLN A 130 -7.38 -36.63 10.76
C GLN A 130 -7.59 -37.84 11.65
N ARG A 131 -6.49 -38.39 12.19
CA ARG A 131 -6.53 -39.43 13.21
C ARG A 131 -7.11 -38.75 14.46
N LYS A 132 -8.44 -38.80 14.62
CA LYS A 132 -9.16 -38.42 15.84
C LYS A 132 -8.62 -39.29 16.96
N ASN A 133 -7.65 -38.78 17.71
CA ASN A 133 -7.29 -39.27 19.03
C ASN A 133 -7.96 -38.34 20.03
N TYR A 134 -9.25 -38.55 20.27
CA TYR A 134 -9.88 -38.11 21.51
C TYR A 134 -9.92 -39.35 22.40
N PHE A 135 -9.07 -39.34 23.41
CA PHE A 135 -9.21 -40.16 24.61
C PHE A 135 -10.49 -39.76 25.36
#